data_AF-A0A3C0TCR8-F1
#
_entry.id   AF-A0A3C0TCR8-F1
#
_cell.length_a   1.000
_cell.length_b   1.000
_cell.length_c   1.000
_cell.angle_alpha   90.00
_cell.angle_beta   90.00
_cell.angle_gamma   90.00
#
_symmetry.space_group_name_H-M   'P 1'
#
loop_
_entity.id
_entity.type
_entity.pdbx_description
1 polymer ?
#
loop_
_entity_poly.entity_id
_entity_poly.type
_entity_poly.pdbx_seq_one_letter_code
_entity_poly.pdbx_strand_id
1 'polypeptide(L)'
;MHQEAANIIGRTFAKHRDLNHPGRLALLPANTTEWIELINPLGRKVPGGGPAILPRANGETGAIGLAGDAYQVKLTIPAYRELGHRETIFLAKAAADD
;
A
#
# COMPACT_ATOMS: atom_id res chain seq x y z
N MET A 1 7.99 5.22 6.66
CA MET A 1 7.70 4.15 5.68
C MET A 1 6.20 3.84 5.57
N HIS A 2 5.49 3.42 6.62
CA HIS A 2 4.05 3.11 6.51
C HIS A 2 3.19 4.31 6.08
N GLN A 3 3.41 5.50 6.66
CA GLN A 3 2.69 6.72 6.28
C GLN A 3 2.95 7.11 4.83
N GLU A 4 4.18 6.89 4.34
CA GLU A 4 4.56 7.18 2.97
C GLU A 4 3.91 6.20 1.99
N ALA A 5 3.83 4.91 2.34
CA ALA A 5 3.06 3.93 1.58
C ALA A 5 1.57 4.31 1.50
N ALA A 6 0.96 4.68 2.63
CA ALA A 6 -0.43 5.14 2.68
C ALA A 6 -0.64 6.42 1.83
N ASN A 7 0.31 7.36 1.88
CA ASN A 7 0.26 8.59 1.09
C ASN A 7 0.40 8.32 -0.41
N ILE A 8 1.28 7.41 -0.83
CA ILE A 8 1.44 7.01 -2.23
C ILE A 8 0.13 6.38 -2.72
N ILE A 9 -0.44 5.43 -1.98
CA ILE A 9 -1.72 4.80 -2.33
C ILE A 9 -2.84 5.84 -2.40
N GLY A 10 -2.96 6.71 -1.40
CA GLY A 10 -3.96 7.77 -1.37
C GLY A 10 -3.84 8.72 -2.57
N ARG A 11 -2.61 9.13 -2.94
CA ARG A 11 -2.35 9.95 -4.13
C ARG A 11 -2.69 9.20 -5.42
N THR A 12 -2.36 7.91 -5.50
CA THR A 12 -2.66 7.07 -6.67
C THR A 12 -4.17 6.92 -6.87
N PHE A 13 -4.92 6.70 -5.80
CA PHE A 13 -6.39 6.69 -5.86
C PHE A 13 -6.95 8.07 -6.23
N ALA A 14 -6.42 9.16 -5.65
CA ALA A 14 -6.88 10.52 -5.93
C ALA A 14 -6.62 10.97 -7.37
N LYS A 15 -5.47 10.60 -7.96
CA LYS A 15 -5.16 10.88 -9.38
C LYS A 15 -6.06 10.13 -10.36
N HIS A 16 -6.77 9.11 -9.87
CA HIS A 16 -7.75 8.31 -10.60
C HIS A 16 -9.19 8.66 -10.27
N ARG A 17 -9.39 9.60 -9.34
CA ARG A 17 -10.69 10.01 -8.86
C ARG A 17 -11.12 11.26 -9.65
N ASP A 18 -12.00 11.02 -10.61
CA ASP A 18 -13.04 11.94 -11.12
C ASP A 18 -12.80 12.75 -12.44
N LEU A 19 -13.91 12.88 -13.18
CA LEU A 19 -14.19 13.56 -14.46
C LEU A 19 -13.83 15.06 -14.48
N ASN A 20 -13.65 15.68 -13.31
CA ASN A 20 -13.38 17.11 -13.18
C ASN A 20 -11.90 17.49 -13.23
N HIS A 21 -10.99 16.51 -13.16
CA HIS A 21 -9.55 16.74 -13.17
C HIS A 21 -8.88 15.78 -14.18
N PRO A 22 -8.72 16.17 -15.46
CA PRO A 22 -8.17 15.32 -16.52
C PRO A 22 -6.66 15.04 -16.38
N GLY A 23 -6.10 15.18 -15.18
CA GLY A 23 -4.74 14.75 -14.89
C GLY A 23 -4.60 13.30 -15.32
N ARG A 24 -3.63 13.06 -16.22
CA ARG A 24 -3.39 11.79 -16.93
C ARG A 24 -3.85 10.59 -16.09
N LEU A 25 -4.98 10.01 -16.48
CA LEU A 25 -5.49 8.75 -15.93
C LEU A 25 -4.34 7.75 -16.06
N ALA A 26 -3.66 7.42 -14.96
CA ALA A 26 -2.76 6.28 -14.94
C ALA A 26 -3.62 5.01 -15.15
N LEU A 27 -3.16 3.80 -14.89
CA LEU A 27 -4.10 2.70 -14.59
C LEU A 27 -3.95 2.40 -13.10
N LEU A 28 -5.05 2.14 -12.41
CA LEU A 28 -4.95 1.65 -11.04
C LEU A 28 -4.33 0.26 -11.12
N PRO A 29 -3.34 -0.05 -10.26
CA PRO A 29 -2.83 -1.40 -10.16
C PRO A 29 -3.97 -2.40 -9.96
N ALA A 30 -4.00 -3.44 -10.78
CA ALA A 30 -5.08 -4.42 -10.80
C ALA A 30 -4.91 -5.49 -9.73
N ASN A 31 -3.69 -5.64 -9.21
CA ASN A 31 -3.34 -6.71 -8.28
C ASN A 31 -2.28 -6.26 -7.27
N THR A 32 -2.07 -7.13 -6.28
CA THR A 32 -1.16 -6.88 -5.16
C THR A 32 0.29 -6.69 -5.61
N THR A 33 0.76 -7.43 -6.62
CA THR A 33 2.13 -7.32 -7.11
C THR A 33 2.41 -5.94 -7.67
N GLU A 34 1.53 -5.43 -8.54
CA GLU A 34 1.65 -4.10 -9.13
C GLU A 34 1.60 -3.00 -8.05
N TRP A 35 0.77 -3.17 -7.02
CA TRP A 35 0.76 -2.25 -5.88
C TRP A 35 2.08 -2.26 -5.10
N ILE A 36 2.68 -3.43 -4.88
CA ILE A 36 3.97 -3.56 -4.19
C ILE A 36 5.07 -2.88 -5.02
N GLU A 37 5.10 -3.11 -6.34
CA GLU A 37 6.05 -2.48 -7.26
C GLU A 37 5.92 -0.96 -7.27
N LEU A 38 4.69 -0.44 -7.21
CA LEU A 38 4.44 0.99 -7.16
C LEU A 38 5.02 1.65 -5.89
N ILE A 39 4.90 0.98 -4.75
CA ILE A 39 5.26 1.55 -3.44
C ILE A 39 6.73 1.28 -3.09
N ASN A 40 7.28 0.15 -3.55
CA ASN A 40 8.68 -0.22 -3.33
C ASN A 40 9.40 -0.58 -4.64
N PRO A 41 9.51 0.35 -5.61
CA PRO A 41 10.05 0.08 -6.94
C PRO A 41 11.52 -0.33 -6.93
N LEU A 42 12.26 0.04 -5.88
CA LEU A 42 13.67 -0.30 -5.72
C LEU A 42 13.89 -1.57 -4.88
N GLY A 43 12.83 -2.26 -4.45
CA GLY A 43 12.94 -3.47 -3.64
C GLY A 43 13.72 -3.25 -2.35
N ARG A 44 13.55 -2.09 -1.70
CA ARG A 44 14.25 -1.74 -0.46
C ARG A 44 14.05 -2.83 0.58
N LYS A 45 15.11 -3.11 1.34
CA LYS A 45 15.11 -4.11 2.42
C LYS A 45 14.81 -3.45 3.76
N VAL A 46 14.22 -4.23 4.66
CA VAL A 46 14.02 -3.88 6.08
C VAL A 46 15.18 -4.42 6.94
N PRO A 47 15.35 -3.92 8.18
CA PRO A 47 16.32 -4.48 9.13
C PRO A 47 16.13 -5.99 9.29
N GLY A 48 17.18 -6.78 9.04
CA GLY A 48 17.08 -8.25 8.94
C GLY A 48 17.18 -8.81 7.52
N GLY A 49 17.29 -7.95 6.49
CA GLY A 49 17.74 -8.33 5.14
C GLY A 49 16.66 -8.79 4.17
N GLY A 50 15.40 -8.88 4.61
CA GLY A 50 14.24 -9.19 3.76
C GLY A 50 13.62 -7.95 3.08
N PRO A 51 12.71 -8.11 2.11
CA PRO A 51 12.03 -6.99 1.44
C PRO A 51 11.17 -6.18 2.40
N ALA A 52 11.11 -4.86 2.21
CA ALA A 52 10.37 -3.94 3.08
C ALA A 52 8.85 -4.03 2.93
N ILE A 53 8.37 -4.50 1.77
CA ILE A 53 6.94 -4.69 1.49
C ILE A 53 6.76 -6.07 0.85
N LEU A 54 5.79 -6.83 1.35
CA LEU A 54 5.45 -8.19 0.93
C LEU A 54 3.93 -8.37 0.87
N PRO A 55 3.40 -9.43 0.23
CA PRO A 55 1.98 -9.74 0.27
C PRO A 55 1.41 -10.00 1.68
N ARG A 56 2.28 -10.32 2.63
CA ARG A 56 1.95 -10.52 4.05
C ARG A 56 3.00 -9.86 4.93
N ALA A 57 2.54 -9.30 6.06
CA ALA A 57 3.42 -8.69 7.03
C ALA A 57 4.29 -9.75 7.73
N ASN A 58 5.53 -9.39 8.07
CA ASN A 58 6.45 -10.27 8.79
C ASN A 58 7.09 -9.51 9.96
N GLY A 59 6.86 -10.00 11.19
CA GLY A 59 7.38 -9.39 12.41
C GLY A 59 8.86 -9.68 12.72
N GLU A 60 9.45 -10.69 12.10
CA GLU A 60 10.87 -11.03 12.27
C GLU A 60 11.77 -10.16 11.39
N THR A 61 11.37 -9.92 10.15
CA THR A 61 12.10 -9.06 9.21
C THR A 61 11.62 -7.61 9.26
N GLY A 62 10.46 -7.34 9.87
CA GLY A 62 9.85 -6.02 9.90
C GLY A 62 9.16 -5.61 8.59
N ALA A 63 8.90 -6.55 7.69
CA ALA A 63 8.26 -6.30 6.40
C ALA A 63 6.78 -5.92 6.57
N ILE A 64 6.36 -4.86 5.88
CA ILE A 64 4.97 -4.42 5.81
C ILE A 64 4.20 -5.34 4.85
N GLY A 65 3.01 -5.77 5.26
CA GLY A 65 2.10 -6.53 4.41
C GLY A 65 1.24 -5.61 3.55
N LEU A 66 1.09 -5.94 2.27
CA LEU A 66 0.21 -5.24 1.36
C LEU A 66 -0.59 -6.23 0.53
N ALA A 67 -1.90 -6.01 0.47
CA ALA A 67 -2.80 -6.74 -0.42
C ALA A 67 -3.80 -5.75 -1.02
N GLY A 68 -4.10 -5.86 -2.30
CA GLY A 68 -5.04 -4.96 -2.94
C GLY A 68 -5.30 -5.25 -4.41
N ASP A 69 -6.26 -4.50 -4.93
CA ASP A 69 -6.76 -4.49 -6.31
C ASP A 69 -7.10 -3.04 -6.71
N ALA A 70 -7.81 -2.87 -7.83
CA ALA A 70 -8.19 -1.55 -8.33
C ALA A 70 -9.25 -0.81 -7.47
N TYR A 71 -9.85 -1.47 -6.49
CA TYR A 71 -10.93 -0.93 -5.66
C TYR A 71 -10.50 -0.68 -4.23
N GLN A 72 -9.64 -1.55 -3.67
CA GLN A 72 -9.18 -1.43 -2.30
C GLN A 72 -7.73 -1.89 -2.12
N VAL A 73 -7.05 -1.27 -1.16
CA VAL A 73 -5.73 -1.68 -0.69
C VAL A 73 -5.75 -1.78 0.82
N LYS A 74 -5.26 -2.91 1.32
CA LYS A 74 -5.05 -3.21 2.73
C LYS A 74 -3.55 -3.19 3.03
N LEU A 75 -3.15 -2.27 3.89
CA LEU A 75 -1.82 -2.26 4.50
C LEU A 75 -1.88 -2.91 5.88
N THR A 76 -0.93 -3.81 6.15
CA THR A 76 -0.78 -4.46 7.46
C THR A 76 0.61 -4.18 7.99
N ILE A 77 0.70 -3.49 9.11
CA ILE A 77 1.97 -3.21 9.80
C ILE A 77 2.19 -4.36 10.79
N PRO A 78 3.30 -5.11 10.69
CA PRO A 78 3.56 -6.20 11.61
C PRO A 78 3.75 -5.67 13.03
N ALA A 79 3.35 -6.45 14.03
CA ALA A 79 3.76 -6.18 15.40
C ALA A 79 5.26 -6.41 15.52
N TYR A 80 6.01 -5.35 15.79
CA TYR A 80 7.43 -5.50 16.13
C TYR A 80 7.53 -6.13 17.52
N ARG A 81 8.48 -7.04 17.70
CA ARG A 81 8.69 -7.80 18.94
C ARG A 81 8.88 -6.87 20.16
N GLU A 82 9.34 -5.64 19.93
CA GLU A 82 9.55 -4.61 20.96
C GLU A 82 8.34 -3.68 21.17
N LEU A 83 7.36 -3.65 20.26
CA LEU A 83 6.24 -2.69 20.29
C LEU A 83 4.87 -3.34 20.50
N GLY A 84 4.74 -4.67 20.33
CA GLY A 84 3.54 -5.46 20.65
C GLY A 84 2.26 -5.13 19.86
N HIS A 85 2.21 -4.00 19.16
CA HIS A 85 1.03 -3.49 18.46
C HIS A 85 1.07 -3.80 16.98
N ARG A 86 -0.01 -4.42 16.49
CA ARG A 86 -0.29 -4.59 15.06
C ARG A 86 -1.28 -3.52 14.62
N GLU A 87 -1.06 -2.94 13.44
CA GLU A 87 -1.98 -1.98 12.83
C GLU A 87 -2.42 -2.48 11.45
N THR A 88 -3.66 -2.20 11.07
CA THR A 88 -4.20 -2.52 9.74
C THR A 88 -4.99 -1.33 9.22
N ILE A 89 -4.61 -0.84 8.04
CA ILE A 89 -5.22 0.32 7.39
C ILE A 89 -5.91 -0.16 6.13
N PHE A 90 -7.19 0.20 5.99
CA PHE A 90 -7.99 -0.07 4.80
C PHE A 90 -8.16 1.23 4.01
N LEU A 91 -7.80 1.19 2.73
CA LEU A 91 -7.98 2.29 1.79
C LEU A 91 -8.91 1.79 0.68
N ALA A 92 -10.09 2.38 0.57
CA ALA A 92 -11.08 2.04 -0.45
C ALA A 92 -11.28 3.20 -1.42
N LYS A 93 -11.57 2.89 -2.69
CA LYS A 93 -12.12 3.84 -3.63
C LYS A 93 -13.48 4.32 -3.11
N ALA A 94 -13.67 5.63 -2.99
CA ALA A 94 -14.98 6.16 -2.64
C ALA A 94 -15.99 5.78 -3.73
N ALA A 95 -17.16 5.27 -3.34
CA ALA A 95 -18.29 5.17 -4.23
C ALA A 95 -18.60 6.58 -4.76
N ALA A 96 -18.83 6.69 -6.07
CA ALA A 96 -19.55 7.85 -6.56
C ALA A 96 -20.97 7.71 -6.01
N ASP A 97 -21.38 8.63 -5.14
CA ASP A 97 -22.80 8.82 -4.86
C ASP A 97 -23.47 9.22 -6.18
N ASP A 98 -24.48 8.45 -6.58
CA ASP A 98 -25.29 8.58 -7.81
C ASP A 98 -26.25 9.77 -7.72
#